data_AF-A0A7Y3JJ11-F1
#
_entry.id   AF-A0A7Y3JJ11-F1
#
_cell.length_a   1.000
_cell.length_b   1.000
_cell.length_c   1.000
_cell.angle_alpha   90.00
_cell.angle_beta   90.00
_cell.angle_gamma   90.00
#
_symmetry.space_group_name_H-M   'P 1'
#
loop_
_entity.id
_entity.type
_entity.pdbx_description
1 polymer ?
#
loop_
_entity_poly.entity_id
_entity_poly.type
_entity_poly.pdbx_seq_one_letter_code
_entity_poly.pdbx_strand_id
1 'polypeptide(L)'
;MWSIVKREHEALSHVEQYISDLQWSQDNFYELIAKRVEGYLKRTSQWGEIEKELIQLTREGRNKRLIALIFDDPMPWGMGNRPPTVILYTLARHRPRWLVELWRVASASAEKNRRQKINFDDINKELEAFGKRRVEDTVAEFKSQCPQIEDLLVAFVGQSERFSTDELMKTLKNRVLNGTHPKIIGVLGSPSTLDVAHFLFQIGFLTARKDFSDDHYEHIAYADNPMLLNTKTNIDQGYSWEIHPVFRQALKLKNA
;
A
#
# COMPACT_ATOMS: atom_id res chain seq x y z
N MET A 1 2.53 14.41 -2.64
CA MET A 1 3.44 15.02 -3.63
C MET A 1 3.57 16.51 -3.37
N TRP A 2 2.46 17.23 -3.16
CA TRP A 2 2.46 18.65 -2.85
C TRP A 2 3.20 19.05 -1.56
N SER A 3 3.01 18.29 -0.48
CA SER A 3 3.67 18.54 0.82
C SER A 3 5.20 18.58 0.76
N ILE A 4 5.80 17.89 -0.22
CA ILE A 4 7.24 17.86 -0.48
C ILE A 4 7.65 19.14 -1.21
N VAL A 5 6.96 19.44 -2.30
CA VAL A 5 7.25 20.55 -3.22
C VAL A 5 7.07 21.92 -2.57
N LYS A 6 6.07 22.09 -1.68
CA LYS A 6 5.83 23.34 -0.95
C LYS A 6 6.94 23.69 0.05
N ARG A 7 7.56 22.69 0.70
CA ARG A 7 8.59 22.95 1.72
C ARG A 7 9.91 23.42 1.12
N GLU A 8 10.22 22.98 -0.09
CA GLU A 8 11.49 23.31 -0.76
C GLU A 8 11.41 24.59 -1.60
N HIS A 9 10.21 25.06 -1.93
CA HIS A 9 10.01 26.24 -2.77
C HIS A 9 8.92 27.17 -2.23
N GLU A 10 9.33 28.21 -1.50
CA GLU A 10 8.45 29.25 -0.94
C GLU A 10 7.53 29.87 -2.01
N ALA A 11 8.04 30.08 -3.23
CA ALA A 11 7.28 30.63 -4.36
C ALA A 11 6.04 29.79 -4.73
N LEU A 12 6.04 28.50 -4.39
CA LEU A 12 4.90 27.64 -4.64
C LEU A 12 3.76 27.83 -3.63
N SER A 13 4.00 28.50 -2.49
CA SER A 13 2.92 28.86 -1.56
C SER A 13 1.76 29.61 -2.23
N HIS A 14 2.04 30.41 -3.27
CA HIS A 14 1.02 31.15 -4.04
C HIS A 14 0.19 30.27 -4.98
N VAL A 15 0.68 29.08 -5.35
CA VAL A 15 -0.05 28.14 -6.20
C VAL A 15 -0.78 27.05 -5.42
N GLU A 16 -0.63 27.02 -4.09
CA GLU A 16 -1.28 26.05 -3.20
C GLU A 16 -2.80 26.00 -3.42
N GLN A 17 -3.43 27.17 -3.53
CA GLN A 17 -4.88 27.30 -3.77
C GLN A 17 -5.36 26.70 -5.09
N TYR A 18 -4.44 26.42 -6.03
CA TYR A 18 -4.75 25.84 -7.34
C TYR A 18 -4.44 24.34 -7.42
N ILE A 19 -3.96 23.75 -6.32
CA ILE A 19 -3.58 22.34 -6.28
C ILE A 19 -4.72 21.52 -5.69
N SER A 20 -5.09 20.45 -6.40
CA SER A 20 -6.02 19.44 -5.92
C SER A 20 -5.26 18.13 -5.75
N ASP A 21 -5.04 17.72 -4.50
CA ASP A 21 -4.47 16.41 -4.20
C ASP A 21 -5.52 15.33 -4.49
N LEU A 22 -5.28 14.58 -5.56
CA LEU A 22 -6.12 13.44 -5.92
C LEU A 22 -5.71 12.22 -5.10
N GLN A 23 -6.59 11.81 -4.18
CA GLN A 23 -6.42 10.61 -3.38
C GLN A 23 -7.61 9.68 -3.57
N TRP A 24 -7.36 8.38 -3.53
CA TRP A 24 -8.41 7.38 -3.54
C TRP A 24 -8.67 6.90 -2.13
N SER A 25 -9.83 7.23 -1.58
CA SER A 25 -10.25 6.71 -0.28
C SER A 25 -10.70 5.25 -0.39
N GLN A 26 -10.82 4.59 0.76
CA GLN A 26 -11.41 3.25 0.84
C GLN A 26 -12.84 3.24 0.28
N ASP A 27 -13.65 4.27 0.52
CA ASP A 27 -15.01 4.39 -0.03
C ASP A 27 -15.01 4.52 -1.55
N ASN A 28 -14.01 5.21 -2.11
CA ASN A 28 -13.84 5.25 -3.57
C ASN A 28 -13.51 3.87 -4.12
N PHE A 29 -12.74 3.05 -3.39
CA PHE A 29 -12.47 1.66 -3.76
C PHE A 29 -13.74 0.78 -3.69
N TYR A 30 -14.55 0.93 -2.64
CA TYR A 30 -15.86 0.25 -2.55
C TYR A 30 -16.73 0.58 -3.77
N GLU A 31 -16.85 1.85 -4.12
CA GLU A 31 -17.64 2.26 -5.28
C GLU A 31 -17.03 1.74 -6.59
N LEU A 32 -15.71 1.80 -6.75
CA LEU A 32 -15.01 1.34 -7.95
C LEU A 32 -15.25 -0.15 -8.22
N ILE A 33 -15.11 -0.99 -7.20
CA ILE A 33 -15.32 -2.44 -7.33
C ILE A 33 -16.80 -2.71 -7.65
N ALA A 34 -17.71 -2.11 -6.88
CA ALA A 34 -19.15 -2.30 -7.10
C ALA A 34 -19.59 -1.86 -8.50
N LYS A 35 -19.11 -0.71 -8.99
CA LYS A 35 -19.41 -0.22 -10.34
C LYS A 35 -18.85 -1.10 -11.45
N ARG A 36 -17.71 -1.77 -11.21
CA ARG A 36 -17.18 -2.77 -12.14
C ARG A 36 -18.08 -3.99 -12.25
N VAL A 37 -18.59 -4.50 -11.13
CA VAL A 37 -19.55 -5.61 -11.09
C VAL A 37 -20.87 -5.19 -11.76
N GLU A 38 -21.44 -4.06 -11.37
CA GLU A 38 -22.64 -3.49 -11.98
C GLU A 38 -22.48 -3.34 -13.51
N GLY A 39 -21.35 -2.77 -13.95
CA GLY A 39 -21.06 -2.60 -15.37
C GLY A 39 -20.97 -3.93 -16.13
N TYR A 40 -20.41 -4.97 -15.51
CA TYR A 40 -20.40 -6.31 -16.09
C TYR A 40 -21.82 -6.87 -16.23
N LEU A 41 -22.60 -6.86 -15.16
CA LEU A 41 -23.98 -7.39 -15.15
C LEU A 41 -24.88 -6.68 -16.16
N LYS A 42 -24.70 -5.35 -16.34
CA LYS A 42 -25.43 -4.58 -17.36
C LYS A 42 -25.03 -5.00 -18.79
N ARG A 43 -23.74 -5.24 -19.04
CA ARG A 43 -23.25 -5.69 -20.37
C ARG A 43 -23.67 -7.11 -20.70
N THR A 44 -23.85 -7.97 -19.69
CA THR A 44 -24.25 -9.37 -19.87
C THR A 44 -25.75 -9.59 -19.68
N SER A 45 -26.55 -8.53 -19.59
CA SER A 45 -28.00 -8.57 -19.40
C SER A 45 -28.47 -9.29 -18.12
N GLN A 46 -27.59 -9.45 -17.12
CA GLN A 46 -27.88 -10.08 -15.82
C GLN A 46 -28.33 -9.07 -14.75
N TRP A 47 -28.24 -7.77 -15.03
CA TRP A 47 -28.59 -6.73 -14.05
C TRP A 47 -30.03 -6.83 -13.53
N GLY A 48 -30.99 -7.14 -14.40
CA GLY A 48 -32.40 -7.23 -14.04
C GLY A 48 -32.74 -8.35 -13.04
N GLU A 49 -31.86 -9.35 -12.89
CA GLU A 49 -32.03 -10.45 -11.95
C GLU A 49 -31.88 -10.00 -10.48
N ILE A 50 -31.06 -8.97 -10.24
CA ILE A 50 -30.71 -8.52 -8.88
C ILE A 50 -31.11 -7.08 -8.58
N GLU A 51 -31.40 -6.26 -9.59
CA GLU A 51 -31.68 -4.83 -9.46
C GLU A 51 -32.77 -4.52 -8.42
N LYS A 52 -33.85 -5.31 -8.40
CA LYS A 52 -34.96 -5.12 -7.46
C LYS A 52 -34.54 -5.28 -5.99
N GLU A 53 -33.64 -6.23 -5.70
CA GLU A 53 -33.07 -6.43 -4.37
C GLU A 53 -32.19 -5.22 -3.99
N LEU A 54 -31.40 -4.72 -4.93
CA LEU A 54 -30.42 -3.68 -4.71
C LEU A 54 -31.01 -2.27 -4.52
N ILE A 55 -32.13 -1.94 -5.18
CA ILE A 55 -32.77 -0.61 -5.09
C ILE A 55 -33.26 -0.30 -3.67
N GLN A 56 -33.61 -1.32 -2.90
CA GLN A 56 -34.10 -1.16 -1.52
C GLN A 56 -32.95 -0.93 -0.51
N LEU A 57 -31.70 -1.13 -0.93
CA LEU A 57 -30.54 -0.99 -0.06
C LEU A 57 -29.98 0.43 -0.08
N THR A 58 -29.35 0.82 1.03
CA THR A 58 -28.48 2.00 1.05
C THR A 58 -27.33 1.82 0.06
N ARG A 59 -26.68 2.92 -0.33
CA ARG A 59 -25.50 2.87 -1.22
C ARG A 59 -24.42 1.91 -0.72
N GLU A 60 -24.17 1.92 0.60
CA GLU A 60 -23.21 1.00 1.23
C GLU A 60 -23.68 -0.46 1.13
N GLY A 61 -24.94 -0.74 1.47
CA GLY A 61 -25.52 -2.07 1.37
C GLY A 61 -25.49 -2.61 -0.06
N ARG A 62 -25.81 -1.76 -1.05
CA ARG A 62 -25.71 -2.06 -2.49
C ARG A 62 -24.29 -2.48 -2.86
N ASN A 63 -23.29 -1.69 -2.45
CA ASN A 63 -21.89 -1.96 -2.78
C ASN A 63 -21.39 -3.24 -2.12
N LYS A 64 -21.68 -3.44 -0.83
CA LYS A 64 -21.37 -4.69 -0.11
C LYS A 64 -21.97 -5.91 -0.81
N ARG A 65 -23.25 -5.84 -1.18
CA ARG A 65 -23.94 -6.93 -1.87
C ARG A 65 -23.31 -7.26 -3.22
N LEU A 66 -22.97 -6.25 -4.03
CA LEU A 66 -22.31 -6.45 -5.32
C LEU A 66 -20.90 -7.05 -5.18
N ILE A 67 -20.13 -6.61 -4.19
CA ILE A 67 -18.78 -7.14 -3.93
C ILE A 67 -18.86 -8.59 -3.46
N ALA A 68 -19.83 -8.91 -2.60
CA ALA A 68 -20.07 -10.27 -2.09
C ALA A 68 -20.52 -11.27 -3.17
N LEU A 69 -20.85 -10.83 -4.39
CA LEU A 69 -21.06 -11.75 -5.52
C LEU A 69 -19.75 -12.36 -6.02
N ILE A 70 -18.63 -11.65 -5.84
CA ILE A 70 -17.32 -12.00 -6.41
C ILE A 70 -16.36 -12.52 -5.35
N PHE A 71 -16.41 -11.93 -4.16
CA PHE A 71 -15.48 -12.20 -3.08
C PHE A 71 -16.18 -12.86 -1.89
N ASP A 72 -15.45 -13.71 -1.17
CA ASP A 72 -15.83 -14.06 0.19
C ASP A 72 -15.79 -12.80 1.07
N ASP A 73 -16.81 -12.66 1.91
CA ASP A 73 -16.92 -11.55 2.86
C ASP A 73 -17.49 -12.08 4.19
N PRO A 74 -16.73 -12.03 5.30
CA PRO A 74 -15.38 -11.48 5.41
C PRO A 74 -14.28 -12.49 5.04
N MET A 75 -13.03 -12.01 4.93
CA MET A 75 -11.82 -12.81 4.68
C MET A 75 -10.85 -12.76 5.87
N PRO A 76 -10.03 -13.81 6.09
CA PRO A 76 -8.99 -13.78 7.12
C PRO A 76 -7.95 -12.69 6.84
N TRP A 77 -7.60 -11.92 7.86
CA TRP A 77 -6.60 -10.84 7.79
C TRP A 77 -5.98 -10.57 9.17
N GLY A 78 -4.71 -10.91 9.34
CA GLY A 78 -4.04 -10.82 10.65
C GLY A 78 -4.70 -11.75 11.67
N MET A 79 -5.00 -11.24 12.87
CA MET A 79 -5.65 -12.00 13.95
C MET A 79 -7.18 -12.05 13.85
N GLY A 80 -7.79 -11.53 12.77
CA GLY A 80 -9.24 -11.47 12.64
C GLY A 80 -9.73 -11.59 11.21
N ASN A 81 -10.96 -11.16 10.99
CA ASN A 81 -11.59 -11.14 9.67
C ASN A 81 -11.87 -9.69 9.24
N ARG A 82 -11.66 -9.39 7.97
CA ARG A 82 -11.89 -8.07 7.38
C ARG A 82 -12.67 -8.19 6.06
N PRO A 83 -13.46 -7.18 5.68
CA PRO A 83 -14.08 -7.15 4.36
C PRO A 83 -13.02 -7.21 3.26
N PRO A 84 -13.30 -7.86 2.12
CA PRO A 84 -12.36 -8.01 1.02
C PRO A 84 -11.86 -6.66 0.49
N THR A 85 -12.72 -5.63 0.50
CA THR A 85 -12.33 -4.29 0.07
C THR A 85 -11.22 -3.68 0.92
N VAL A 86 -11.20 -3.93 2.24
CA VAL A 86 -10.14 -3.42 3.13
C VAL A 86 -8.82 -4.08 2.76
N ILE A 87 -8.82 -5.41 2.63
CA ILE A 87 -7.63 -6.20 2.25
C ILE A 87 -7.08 -5.73 0.91
N LEU A 88 -7.94 -5.65 -0.10
CA LEU A 88 -7.57 -5.24 -1.44
C LEU A 88 -7.09 -3.78 -1.50
N TYR A 89 -7.73 -2.88 -0.74
CA TYR A 89 -7.32 -1.48 -0.62
C TYR A 89 -5.91 -1.35 -0.05
N THR A 90 -5.63 -2.08 1.05
CA THR A 90 -4.30 -2.14 1.66
C THR A 90 -3.27 -2.72 0.71
N LEU A 91 -3.51 -3.91 0.12
CA LEU A 91 -2.55 -4.56 -0.77
C LEU A 91 -2.30 -3.77 -2.05
N ALA A 92 -3.30 -3.05 -2.57
CA ALA A 92 -3.16 -2.19 -3.74
C ALA A 92 -2.46 -0.85 -3.42
N ARG A 93 -2.10 -0.59 -2.15
CA ARG A 93 -1.45 0.65 -1.72
C ARG A 93 -2.21 1.90 -2.19
N HIS A 94 -3.54 1.82 -2.11
CA HIS A 94 -4.47 2.90 -2.50
C HIS A 94 -4.38 3.28 -4.00
N ARG A 95 -3.81 2.42 -4.85
CA ARG A 95 -3.69 2.63 -6.31
C ARG A 95 -4.74 1.78 -7.07
N PRO A 96 -5.76 2.39 -7.71
CA PRO A 96 -6.81 1.65 -8.44
C PRO A 96 -6.31 0.69 -9.51
N ARG A 97 -5.20 1.04 -10.19
CA ARG A 97 -4.58 0.17 -11.19
C ARG A 97 -4.11 -1.14 -10.57
N TRP A 98 -3.43 -1.05 -9.42
CA TRP A 98 -2.92 -2.20 -8.68
C TRP A 98 -4.04 -3.07 -8.13
N LEU A 99 -5.14 -2.45 -7.67
CA LEU A 99 -6.36 -3.15 -7.25
C LEU A 99 -6.91 -4.04 -8.36
N VAL A 100 -7.13 -3.46 -9.55
CA VAL A 100 -7.70 -4.18 -10.69
C VAL A 100 -6.81 -5.33 -11.14
N GLU A 101 -5.50 -5.12 -11.11
CA GLU A 101 -4.54 -6.16 -11.45
C GLU A 101 -4.54 -7.31 -10.43
N LEU A 102 -4.54 -7.00 -9.13
CA LEU A 102 -4.61 -7.99 -8.06
C LEU A 102 -5.90 -8.81 -8.15
N TRP A 103 -7.04 -8.14 -8.32
CA TRP A 103 -8.32 -8.81 -8.58
C TRP A 103 -8.20 -9.74 -9.78
N ARG A 104 -7.68 -9.27 -10.92
CA ARG A 104 -7.58 -10.09 -12.13
C ARG A 104 -6.78 -11.37 -11.90
N VAL A 105 -5.62 -11.30 -11.23
CA VAL A 105 -4.80 -12.49 -10.98
C VAL A 105 -5.43 -13.42 -9.94
N ALA A 106 -6.04 -12.87 -8.88
CA ALA A 106 -6.76 -13.66 -7.88
C ALA A 106 -7.98 -14.38 -8.50
N SER A 107 -8.68 -13.74 -9.43
CA SER A 107 -9.78 -14.35 -10.20
C SER A 107 -9.30 -15.55 -11.02
N ALA A 108 -8.14 -15.44 -11.69
CA ALA A 108 -7.57 -16.55 -12.45
C ALA A 108 -7.14 -17.70 -11.52
N SER A 109 -6.63 -17.39 -10.32
CA SER A 109 -6.36 -18.41 -9.29
C SER A 109 -7.66 -19.12 -8.86
N ALA A 110 -8.72 -18.36 -8.56
CA ALA A 110 -10.01 -18.91 -8.13
C ALA A 110 -10.61 -19.84 -9.19
N GLU A 111 -10.57 -19.44 -10.46
CA GLU A 111 -11.00 -20.25 -11.60
C GLU A 111 -10.20 -21.56 -11.72
N LYS A 112 -8.87 -21.48 -11.62
CA LYS A 112 -8.00 -22.66 -11.63
C LYS A 112 -8.32 -23.63 -10.48
N ASN A 113 -8.72 -23.10 -9.32
CA ASN A 113 -9.12 -23.86 -8.15
C ASN A 113 -10.62 -24.24 -8.16
N ARG A 114 -11.36 -23.94 -9.24
CA ARG A 114 -12.81 -24.20 -9.42
C ARG A 114 -13.67 -23.62 -8.31
N ARG A 115 -13.31 -22.44 -7.79
CA ARG A 115 -14.06 -21.73 -6.75
C ARG A 115 -15.14 -20.86 -7.37
N GLN A 116 -16.26 -20.72 -6.66
CA GLN A 116 -17.37 -19.84 -7.07
C GLN A 116 -17.10 -18.37 -6.73
N LYS A 117 -16.31 -18.12 -5.69
CA LYS A 117 -15.88 -16.79 -5.25
C LYS A 117 -14.38 -16.77 -5.01
N ILE A 118 -13.80 -15.59 -5.13
CA ILE A 118 -12.40 -15.33 -4.79
C ILE A 118 -12.30 -15.26 -3.27
N ASN A 119 -11.44 -16.08 -2.69
CA ASN A 119 -11.16 -16.05 -1.25
C ASN A 119 -9.74 -15.53 -0.98
N PHE A 120 -9.34 -15.46 0.30
CA PHE A 120 -8.01 -14.96 0.65
C PHE A 120 -6.88 -15.86 0.12
N ASP A 121 -7.06 -17.17 0.04
CA ASP A 121 -6.02 -18.07 -0.49
C ASP A 121 -5.67 -17.76 -1.94
N ASP A 122 -6.67 -17.39 -2.75
CA ASP A 122 -6.47 -16.97 -4.14
C ASP A 122 -5.68 -15.68 -4.25
N ILE A 123 -5.87 -14.75 -3.32
CA ILE A 123 -5.08 -13.52 -3.23
C ILE A 123 -3.67 -13.85 -2.78
N ASN A 124 -3.54 -14.60 -1.67
CA ASN A 124 -2.27 -14.92 -1.02
C ASN A 124 -1.30 -15.64 -1.96
N LYS A 125 -1.81 -16.59 -2.75
CA LYS A 125 -1.04 -17.33 -3.75
C LYS A 125 -0.38 -16.44 -4.80
N GLU A 126 -0.99 -15.30 -5.11
CA GLU A 126 -0.51 -14.37 -6.13
C GLU A 126 0.35 -13.24 -5.55
N LEU A 127 0.43 -13.10 -4.22
CA LEU A 127 1.12 -11.97 -3.57
C LEU A 127 2.62 -11.90 -3.87
N GLU A 128 3.31 -13.03 -4.01
CA GLU A 128 4.74 -13.02 -4.36
C GLU A 128 4.96 -12.42 -5.76
N ALA A 129 4.25 -12.93 -6.77
CA ALA A 129 4.37 -12.47 -8.15
C ALA A 129 3.83 -11.04 -8.33
N PHE A 130 2.75 -10.70 -7.62
CA PHE A 130 2.24 -9.33 -7.56
C PHE A 130 3.27 -8.38 -6.93
N GLY A 131 3.80 -8.72 -5.76
CA GLY A 131 4.80 -7.93 -5.04
C GLY A 131 6.07 -7.68 -5.85
N LYS A 132 6.58 -8.68 -6.60
CA LYS A 132 7.76 -8.51 -7.48
C LYS A 132 7.52 -7.43 -8.54
N ARG A 133 6.36 -7.45 -9.20
CA ARG A 133 5.96 -6.39 -10.14
C ARG A 133 5.80 -5.04 -9.45
N ARG A 134 5.43 -5.00 -8.16
CA ARG A 134 5.36 -3.74 -7.40
C ARG A 134 6.73 -3.20 -7.03
N VAL A 135 7.70 -4.07 -6.75
CA VAL A 135 9.11 -3.67 -6.61
C VAL A 135 9.59 -3.05 -7.91
N GLU A 136 9.37 -3.69 -9.06
CA GLU A 136 9.74 -3.17 -10.38
C GLU A 136 9.09 -1.81 -10.69
N ASP A 137 7.77 -1.68 -10.45
CA ASP A 137 7.05 -0.41 -10.60
C ASP A 137 7.67 0.69 -9.71
N THR A 138 8.03 0.35 -8.46
CA THR A 138 8.64 1.29 -7.50
C THR A 138 10.06 1.69 -7.97
N VAL A 139 10.85 0.74 -8.46
CA VAL A 139 12.17 1.04 -9.02
C VAL A 139 12.02 1.98 -10.22
N ALA A 140 11.14 1.69 -11.17
CA ALA A 140 10.91 2.54 -12.33
C ALA A 140 10.45 3.97 -11.94
N GLU A 141 9.59 4.10 -10.92
CA GLU A 141 9.05 5.38 -10.44
C GLU A 141 10.13 6.25 -9.75
N PHE A 142 11.04 5.64 -9.00
CA PHE A 142 11.99 6.38 -8.14
C PHE A 142 13.45 6.32 -8.58
N LYS A 143 13.80 5.61 -9.66
CA LYS A 143 15.18 5.47 -10.16
C LYS A 143 15.85 6.81 -10.47
N SER A 144 15.10 7.80 -10.94
CA SER A 144 15.62 9.15 -11.18
C SER A 144 15.99 9.87 -9.88
N GLN A 145 15.29 9.61 -8.79
CA GLN A 145 15.54 10.20 -7.46
C GLN A 145 16.63 9.45 -6.69
N CYS A 146 16.70 8.13 -6.84
CA CYS A 146 17.73 7.29 -6.27
C CYS A 146 18.09 6.16 -7.25
N PRO A 147 19.22 6.27 -7.98
CA PRO A 147 19.64 5.25 -8.94
C PRO A 147 19.80 3.85 -8.33
N GLN A 148 20.12 3.78 -7.04
CA GLN A 148 20.29 2.54 -6.26
C GLN A 148 19.01 2.09 -5.55
N ILE A 149 17.83 2.59 -5.93
CA ILE A 149 16.55 2.24 -5.27
C ILE A 149 16.34 0.72 -5.15
N GLU A 150 16.67 -0.04 -6.20
CA GLU A 150 16.51 -1.50 -6.20
C GLU A 150 17.34 -2.15 -5.08
N ASP A 151 18.60 -1.74 -4.93
CA ASP A 151 19.48 -2.20 -3.85
C ASP A 151 18.92 -1.85 -2.46
N LEU A 152 18.28 -0.68 -2.32
CA LEU A 152 17.65 -0.28 -1.04
C LEU A 152 16.49 -1.21 -0.68
N LEU A 153 15.66 -1.58 -1.66
CA LEU A 153 14.53 -2.49 -1.43
C LEU A 153 15.02 -3.91 -1.14
N VAL A 154 15.99 -4.40 -1.92
CA VAL A 154 16.56 -5.75 -1.78
C VAL A 154 17.35 -5.91 -0.46
N ALA A 155 17.86 -4.83 0.12
CA ALA A 155 18.53 -4.85 1.43
C ALA A 155 17.64 -5.41 2.56
N PHE A 156 16.31 -5.39 2.39
CA PHE A 156 15.36 -5.93 3.35
C PHE A 156 15.02 -7.41 3.14
N VAL A 157 15.56 -8.08 2.12
CA VAL A 157 15.28 -9.50 1.89
C VAL A 157 15.61 -10.33 3.15
N GLY A 158 14.64 -11.14 3.60
CA GLY A 158 14.78 -11.97 4.79
C GLY A 158 14.87 -11.20 6.12
N GLN A 159 14.55 -9.90 6.15
CA GLN A 159 14.45 -9.12 7.40
C GLN A 159 13.06 -9.23 8.03
N SER A 160 12.90 -8.65 9.23
CA SER A 160 11.59 -8.47 9.85
C SER A 160 10.68 -7.61 8.98
N GLU A 161 9.36 -7.79 9.06
CA GLU A 161 8.40 -6.85 8.49
C GLU A 161 8.20 -5.58 9.33
N ARG A 162 8.58 -5.63 10.62
CA ARG A 162 8.42 -4.55 11.60
C ARG A 162 9.71 -4.22 12.32
N PHE A 163 9.90 -2.94 12.64
CA PHE A 163 11.09 -2.40 13.28
C PHE A 163 10.73 -1.29 14.26
N SER A 164 11.39 -1.27 15.42
CA SER A 164 11.62 -0.02 16.13
C SER A 164 12.54 0.91 15.32
N THR A 165 12.58 2.20 15.64
CA THR A 165 13.47 3.16 14.97
C THR A 165 14.93 2.72 15.07
N ASP A 166 15.39 2.27 16.23
CA ASP A 166 16.78 1.81 16.42
C ASP A 166 17.11 0.57 15.57
N GLU A 167 16.19 -0.40 15.49
CA GLU A 167 16.34 -1.58 14.65
C GLU A 167 16.38 -1.23 13.16
N LEU A 168 15.53 -0.29 12.73
CA LEU A 168 15.51 0.20 11.36
C LEU A 168 16.85 0.88 11.01
N MET A 169 17.32 1.79 11.87
CA MET A 169 18.59 2.51 11.66
C MET A 169 19.77 1.53 11.61
N LYS A 170 19.80 0.53 12.50
CA LYS A 170 20.82 -0.53 12.51
C LYS A 170 20.77 -1.37 11.23
N THR A 171 19.56 -1.73 10.77
CA THR A 171 19.37 -2.51 9.54
C THR A 171 19.88 -1.76 8.32
N LEU A 172 19.50 -0.49 8.18
CA LEU A 172 19.95 0.38 7.07
C LEU A 172 21.47 0.59 7.10
N LYS A 173 22.05 0.84 8.28
CA LYS A 173 23.50 0.97 8.41
C LYS A 173 24.22 -0.28 7.89
N ASN A 174 23.80 -1.45 8.35
CA ASN A 174 24.50 -2.70 8.09
C ASN A 174 24.30 -3.22 6.66
N ARG A 175 23.12 -3.03 6.08
CA ARG A 175 22.72 -3.65 4.81
C ARG A 175 22.80 -2.70 3.62
N VAL A 176 22.62 -1.41 3.85
CA VAL A 176 22.57 -0.40 2.78
C VAL A 176 23.87 0.40 2.76
N LEU A 177 24.18 1.11 3.85
CA LEU A 177 25.27 2.09 3.81
C LEU A 177 26.67 1.46 3.75
N ASN A 178 26.82 0.22 4.20
CA ASN A 178 28.07 -0.52 4.10
C ASN A 178 28.37 -1.05 2.69
N GLY A 179 27.41 -1.05 1.76
CA GLY A 179 27.58 -1.70 0.44
C GLY A 179 27.15 -0.88 -0.78
N THR A 180 26.08 -0.07 -0.67
CA THR A 180 25.40 0.52 -1.83
C THR A 180 25.70 2.02 -2.02
N HIS A 181 26.15 2.71 -0.97
CA HIS A 181 26.41 4.16 -0.95
C HIS A 181 25.38 4.97 -1.77
N PRO A 182 24.09 4.99 -1.34
CA PRO A 182 23.00 5.55 -2.12
C PRO A 182 23.22 7.02 -2.46
N LYS A 183 22.69 7.46 -3.61
CA LYS A 183 22.55 8.88 -3.94
C LYS A 183 21.07 9.20 -3.97
N ILE A 184 20.64 10.17 -3.16
CA ILE A 184 19.24 10.60 -3.09
C ILE A 184 19.20 12.07 -3.50
N ILE A 185 18.39 12.39 -4.51
CA ILE A 185 18.18 13.79 -4.92
C ILE A 185 17.71 14.62 -3.72
N GLY A 186 18.30 15.81 -3.56
CA GLY A 186 18.01 16.72 -2.45
C GLY A 186 18.90 16.53 -1.21
N VAL A 187 19.62 15.40 -1.11
CA VAL A 187 20.57 15.16 -0.01
C VAL A 187 21.98 15.56 -0.43
N LEU A 188 22.59 16.49 0.32
CA LEU A 188 23.96 16.93 0.08
C LEU A 188 24.97 15.89 0.58
N GLY A 189 25.83 15.42 -0.30
CA GLY A 189 26.88 14.46 0.04
C GLY A 189 26.37 13.03 0.14
N SER A 190 26.89 12.28 1.10
CA SER A 190 26.47 10.88 1.34
C SER A 190 25.28 10.83 2.29
N PRO A 191 24.13 10.24 1.88
CA PRO A 191 22.98 10.08 2.75
C PRO A 191 23.29 9.30 4.02
N SER A 192 22.79 9.81 5.15
CA SER A 192 22.79 9.12 6.43
C SER A 192 21.72 8.03 6.48
N THR A 193 21.71 7.21 7.53
CA THR A 193 20.65 6.20 7.74
C THR A 193 19.28 6.84 7.86
N LEU A 194 19.22 8.04 8.46
CA LEU A 194 17.99 8.79 8.63
C LEU A 194 17.46 9.27 7.28
N ASP A 195 18.34 9.78 6.40
CA ASP A 195 17.96 10.23 5.06
C ASP A 195 17.40 9.06 4.22
N VAL A 196 18.04 7.89 4.32
CA VAL A 196 17.55 6.67 3.65
C VAL A 196 16.21 6.22 4.23
N ALA A 197 16.05 6.22 5.56
CA ALA A 197 14.79 5.86 6.20
C ALA A 197 13.66 6.81 5.79
N HIS A 198 13.93 8.11 5.81
CA HIS A 198 12.98 9.14 5.39
C HIS A 198 12.56 8.96 3.93
N PHE A 199 13.53 8.71 3.04
CA PHE A 199 13.25 8.44 1.64
C PHE A 199 12.38 7.18 1.45
N LEU A 200 12.68 6.09 2.16
CA LEU A 200 11.87 4.86 2.11
C LEU A 200 10.44 5.06 2.65
N PHE A 201 10.26 5.93 3.65
CA PHE A 201 8.95 6.34 4.14
C PHE A 201 8.22 7.25 3.13
N GLN A 202 8.91 8.21 2.53
CA GLN A 202 8.39 9.12 1.51
C GLN A 202 7.87 8.39 0.29
N ILE A 203 8.61 7.40 -0.21
CA ILE A 203 8.17 6.58 -1.35
C ILE A 203 7.16 5.51 -0.95
N GLY A 204 6.72 5.47 0.32
CA GLY A 204 5.76 4.53 0.91
C GLY A 204 6.16 3.07 0.82
N PHE A 205 7.46 2.79 0.88
CA PHE A 205 7.97 1.46 1.15
C PHE A 205 7.81 1.11 2.64
N LEU A 206 8.14 2.08 3.50
CA LEU A 206 7.85 2.06 4.93
C LEU A 206 6.54 2.80 5.22
N THR A 207 5.87 2.37 6.27
CA THR A 207 4.71 3.05 6.88
C THR A 207 4.94 3.15 8.38
N ALA A 208 4.55 4.26 8.99
CA ALA A 208 4.57 4.39 10.44
C ALA A 208 3.38 3.64 11.04
N ARG A 209 3.60 2.95 12.16
CA ARG A 209 2.60 2.12 12.84
C ARG A 209 2.56 2.44 14.33
N LYS A 210 1.36 2.56 14.88
CA LYS A 210 1.15 2.58 16.34
C LYS A 210 0.14 1.52 16.73
N ASP A 211 0.55 0.69 17.66
CA ASP A 211 -0.29 -0.33 18.28
C ASP A 211 -0.95 0.25 19.55
N PHE A 212 -2.21 -0.10 19.75
CA PHE A 212 -3.00 0.27 20.92
C PHE A 212 -3.26 -0.96 21.80
N SER A 213 -3.73 -0.75 23.02
CA SER A 213 -3.90 -1.81 24.03
C SER A 213 -4.97 -2.86 23.71
N ASP A 214 -5.79 -2.62 22.69
CA ASP A 214 -6.93 -3.45 22.26
C ASP A 214 -6.64 -4.22 20.96
N ASP A 215 -5.37 -4.49 20.65
CA ASP A 215 -4.89 -5.08 19.38
C ASP A 215 -5.27 -4.27 18.13
N HIS A 216 -5.79 -3.05 18.32
CA HIS A 216 -5.97 -2.09 17.25
C HIS A 216 -4.62 -1.47 16.89
N TYR A 217 -4.48 -1.09 15.63
CA TYR A 217 -3.32 -0.36 15.17
C TYR A 217 -3.72 0.66 14.12
N GLU A 218 -2.99 1.75 14.07
CA GLU A 218 -3.09 2.75 13.02
C GLU A 218 -1.83 2.74 12.17
N HIS A 219 -2.01 3.11 10.90
CA HIS A 219 -0.93 3.34 9.97
C HIS A 219 -0.95 4.80 9.52
N ILE A 220 0.23 5.42 9.52
CA ILE A 220 0.41 6.80 9.10
C ILE A 220 1.32 6.79 7.89
N ALA A 221 0.80 7.30 6.77
CA ALA A 221 1.58 7.46 5.56
C ALA A 221 2.36 8.78 5.60
N TYR A 222 3.34 8.90 4.72
CA TYR A 222 4.11 10.14 4.56
C TYR A 222 3.22 11.36 4.27
N ALA A 223 2.14 11.17 3.50
CA ALA A 223 1.21 12.25 3.17
C ALA A 223 0.51 12.82 4.41
N ASP A 224 0.28 11.99 5.44
CA ASP A 224 -0.40 12.37 6.67
C ASP A 224 0.55 13.05 7.66
N ASN A 225 1.80 12.57 7.75
CA ASN A 225 2.82 13.18 8.61
C ASN A 225 4.23 13.14 7.98
N PRO A 226 4.59 14.13 7.15
CA PRO A 226 5.89 14.18 6.51
C PRO A 226 7.03 14.58 7.46
N MET A 227 6.75 14.88 8.74
CA MET A 227 7.81 15.23 9.71
C MET A 227 8.52 13.99 10.27
N LEU A 228 7.89 12.81 10.18
CA LEU A 228 8.51 11.60 10.70
C LEU A 228 9.77 11.24 9.88
N LEU A 229 10.80 10.78 10.59
CA LEU A 229 12.15 10.51 10.07
C LEU A 229 12.86 11.72 9.44
N ASN A 230 12.34 12.94 9.59
CA ASN A 230 12.94 14.12 8.96
C ASN A 230 13.86 14.91 9.91
N THR A 231 13.50 14.99 11.19
CA THR A 231 14.26 15.74 12.20
C THR A 231 15.08 14.81 13.08
N LYS A 232 16.24 15.27 13.55
CA LYS A 232 17.09 14.50 14.48
C LYS A 232 16.51 14.41 15.90
N THR A 233 15.55 15.27 16.23
CA THR A 233 14.80 15.26 17.48
C THR A 233 13.41 14.69 17.23
N ASN A 234 12.94 13.84 18.15
CA ASN A 234 11.62 13.20 18.11
C ASN A 234 11.31 12.54 16.75
N ILE A 235 12.24 11.69 16.30
CA ILE A 235 12.30 11.12 14.95
C ILE A 235 11.01 10.37 14.58
N ASP A 236 10.44 9.66 15.56
CA ASP A 236 9.35 8.72 15.35
C ASP A 236 8.07 9.07 16.12
N GLN A 237 8.09 10.02 17.05
CA GLN A 237 6.90 10.39 17.85
C GLN A 237 6.24 9.19 18.55
N GLY A 238 7.02 8.14 18.86
CA GLY A 238 6.53 6.89 19.45
C GLY A 238 5.92 5.89 18.46
N TYR A 239 6.03 6.12 17.15
CA TYR A 239 5.67 5.17 16.10
C TYR A 239 6.76 4.12 15.88
N SER A 240 6.34 2.93 15.43
CA SER A 240 7.21 1.90 14.85
C SER A 240 7.12 1.94 13.32
N TRP A 241 7.94 1.13 12.65
CA TRP A 241 8.06 1.11 11.19
C TRP A 241 7.69 -0.26 10.64
N GLU A 242 6.85 -0.28 9.62
CA GLU A 242 6.41 -1.51 8.97
C GLU A 242 6.66 -1.43 7.46
N ILE A 243 7.17 -2.52 6.87
CA ILE A 243 7.25 -2.66 5.42
C ILE A 243 5.84 -2.95 4.89
N HIS A 244 5.43 -2.17 3.90
CA HIS A 244 4.08 -2.26 3.35
C HIS A 244 3.75 -3.70 2.88
N PRO A 245 2.57 -4.25 3.22
CA PRO A 245 2.20 -5.66 2.97
C PRO A 245 2.47 -6.17 1.55
N VAL A 246 2.29 -5.31 0.56
CA VAL A 246 2.49 -5.65 -0.86
C VAL A 246 3.91 -6.15 -1.20
N PHE A 247 4.93 -5.76 -0.44
CA PHE A 247 6.32 -6.13 -0.72
C PHE A 247 6.78 -7.39 0.04
N ARG A 248 6.03 -7.82 1.06
CA ARG A 248 6.55 -8.78 2.05
C ARG A 248 6.88 -10.14 1.47
N GLN A 249 5.95 -10.70 0.69
CA GLN A 249 6.13 -11.99 0.04
C GLN A 249 7.23 -11.95 -1.03
N ALA A 250 7.30 -10.86 -1.80
CA ALA A 250 8.35 -10.67 -2.80
C ALA A 250 9.76 -10.57 -2.19
N LEU A 251 9.88 -9.91 -1.04
CA LEU A 251 11.13 -9.78 -0.28
C LEU A 251 11.39 -10.94 0.68
N LYS A 252 10.49 -11.91 0.77
CA LYS A 252 10.59 -13.08 1.67
C LYS A 252 10.91 -12.65 3.10
N LEU A 253 10.19 -11.65 3.60
CA LEU A 253 10.39 -11.17 4.97
C LEU A 253 10.06 -12.27 5.98
N LYS A 254 10.69 -12.19 7.15
CA LYS A 254 10.37 -13.07 8.27
C LYS A 254 8.96 -12.75 8.76
N ASN A 255 8.14 -13.80 8.89
CA ASN A 255 6.73 -13.74 9.30
C ASN A 255 5.76 -13.16 8.25
N ALA A 256 6.13 -13.17 6.96
CA ALA A 256 5.30 -12.70 5.83
C ALA A 256 4.19 -13.68 5.43
#